data_AF-A0A135RTL0-F1
#
_entry.id   AF-A0A135RTL0-F1
#
_cell.length_a   1.000
_cell.length_b   1.000
_cell.length_c   1.000
_cell.angle_alpha   90.00
_cell.angle_beta   90.00
_cell.angle_gamma   90.00
#
_symmetry.space_group_name_H-M   'P 1'
#
loop_
_entity.id
_entity.type
_entity.pdbx_description
1 polymer ?
#
loop_
_entity_poly.entity_id
_entity_poly.type
_entity_poly.pdbx_seq_one_letter_code
_entity_poly.pdbx_strand_id
1 'polypeptide(L)'
;MHTFDFLTCVAGLLGTAFADFGLTTSDSTYTIDTSGGLIFEVNRTNNDITSLLYNGVQFQGTGKMSQINSGLGTSIVTANTNVGVWMIMPGNAYEHSAGGPFMRDINSQSTGDQELCCTKPPPADDDMTFFDSLNIDGYVPDSGRGSVSGTATGAAGGSETVVRWFSQDAQYCAKAAGGNFNSPLMKPGTYKMKMYRNEFPVANASVTVTVGVKATQDIMATESEPSVIWRIGEFEGQPFELKNGDKIQRMHPSDARMTSWGGEFTVGSSKNQDFPMALFSKIGGNGTVNFNLAVNQLEGVVLRIGTMLSFKGRKA
;
A
#
# COMPACT_ATOMS: atom_id res chain seq x y z
N MET A 1 47.43 49.96 -53.53
CA MET A 1 47.84 49.66 -52.14
C MET A 1 46.58 49.77 -51.29
N HIS A 2 45.89 48.65 -51.03
CA HIS A 2 44.74 48.61 -50.13
C HIS A 2 45.15 47.77 -48.91
N THR A 3 45.19 48.42 -47.76
CA THR A 3 45.41 47.81 -46.44
C THR A 3 44.13 47.12 -45.99
N PHE A 4 44.23 45.84 -45.59
CA PHE A 4 43.17 45.09 -44.92
C PHE A 4 43.49 45.05 -43.43
N ASP A 5 42.63 45.66 -42.60
CA ASP A 5 42.65 45.51 -41.15
C ASP A 5 41.96 44.20 -40.75
N PHE A 6 42.66 43.39 -39.95
CA PHE A 6 42.17 42.14 -39.40
C PHE A 6 41.56 42.41 -38.02
N LEU A 7 40.22 42.40 -37.91
CA LEU A 7 39.53 42.46 -36.63
C LEU A 7 39.38 41.02 -36.09
N THR A 8 40.21 40.64 -35.11
CA THR A 8 40.06 39.39 -34.36
C THR A 8 38.85 39.48 -33.43
N CYS A 9 37.81 38.69 -33.72
CA CYS A 9 36.66 38.49 -32.84
C CYS A 9 37.01 37.40 -31.80
N VAL A 10 37.13 37.77 -30.53
CA VAL A 10 37.29 36.81 -29.42
C VAL A 10 35.88 36.30 -29.07
N ALA A 11 35.57 35.07 -29.49
CA ALA A 11 34.37 34.38 -29.06
C ALA A 11 34.54 33.95 -27.58
N GLY A 12 33.85 34.63 -26.67
CA GLY A 12 33.73 34.19 -25.29
C GLY A 12 32.97 32.86 -25.23
N LEU A 13 33.58 31.83 -24.65
CA LEU A 13 32.86 30.63 -24.24
C LEU A 13 31.85 31.05 -23.16
N LEU A 14 30.58 31.20 -23.54
CA LEU A 14 29.48 31.19 -22.61
C LEU A 14 29.31 29.75 -22.11
N GLY A 15 29.96 29.43 -20.98
CA GLY A 15 29.66 28.21 -20.26
C GLY A 15 28.20 28.28 -19.79
N THR A 16 27.38 27.32 -20.21
CA THR A 16 26.07 27.12 -19.61
C THR A 16 26.30 26.61 -18.19
N ALA A 17 26.08 27.47 -17.19
CA ALA A 17 25.98 27.03 -15.80
C ALA A 17 24.70 26.20 -15.69
N PHE A 18 24.86 24.89 -15.55
CA PHE A 18 23.74 24.05 -15.10
C PHE A 18 23.43 24.45 -13.65
N ALA A 19 22.15 24.59 -13.31
CA ALA A 19 21.75 24.73 -11.92
C ALA A 19 22.18 23.45 -11.20
N ASP A 20 23.03 23.59 -10.18
CA ASP A 20 23.60 22.48 -9.40
C ASP A 20 22.78 22.29 -8.13
N PHE A 21 22.80 21.08 -7.58
CA PHE A 21 22.21 20.83 -6.27
C PHE A 21 22.78 21.80 -5.23
N GLY A 22 21.93 22.38 -4.40
CA GLY A 22 22.30 23.38 -3.42
C GLY A 22 21.94 22.99 -1.99
N LEU A 23 22.90 23.07 -1.07
CA LEU A 23 22.64 23.05 0.37
C LEU A 23 23.12 24.37 0.99
N THR A 24 22.18 25.15 1.53
CA THR A 24 22.49 26.36 2.30
C THR A 24 22.16 26.11 3.78
N THR A 25 23.09 26.46 4.67
CA THR A 25 22.91 26.30 6.13
C THR A 25 22.74 27.65 6.80
N SER A 26 21.71 27.78 7.63
CA SER A 26 21.53 28.90 8.56
C SER A 26 21.58 28.40 10.02
N ASP A 27 21.44 29.31 10.98
CA ASP A 27 21.34 28.94 12.40
C ASP A 27 20.09 28.10 12.70
N SER A 28 19.01 28.30 11.95
CA SER A 28 17.70 27.67 12.22
C SER A 28 17.30 26.59 11.22
N THR A 29 17.79 26.65 9.98
CA THR A 29 17.34 25.78 8.87
C THR A 29 18.49 25.25 8.02
N TYR A 30 18.24 24.11 7.38
CA TYR A 30 18.91 23.72 6.14
C TYR A 30 17.96 24.01 4.98
N THR A 31 18.41 24.73 3.97
CA THR A 31 17.69 24.95 2.71
C THR A 31 18.29 24.07 1.64
N ILE A 32 17.48 23.20 1.04
CA ILE A 32 17.89 22.25 0.02
C ILE A 32 17.24 22.68 -1.29
N ASP A 33 18.05 22.96 -2.30
CA ASP A 33 17.65 23.21 -3.69
C ASP A 33 17.99 21.98 -4.52
N THR A 34 16.98 21.29 -5.02
CA THR A 34 17.15 20.10 -5.87
C THR A 34 17.65 20.43 -7.26
N SER A 35 17.65 21.71 -7.66
CA SER A 35 17.82 22.17 -9.04
C SER A 35 16.81 21.58 -10.04
N GLY A 36 15.81 20.83 -9.55
CA GLY A 36 14.66 20.31 -10.29
C GLY A 36 13.39 21.15 -10.12
N GLY A 37 13.53 22.40 -9.63
CA GLY A 37 12.42 23.30 -9.34
C GLY A 37 11.84 23.15 -7.94
N LEU A 38 12.29 22.18 -7.14
CA LEU A 38 11.91 22.04 -5.73
C LEU A 38 13.01 22.60 -4.81
N ILE A 39 12.63 23.56 -3.96
CA ILE A 39 13.42 24.07 -2.85
C ILE A 39 12.62 23.83 -1.56
N PHE A 40 13.22 23.22 -0.55
CA PHE A 40 12.56 23.04 0.75
C PHE A 40 13.49 23.36 1.90
N GLU A 41 12.90 23.72 3.04
CA GLU A 41 13.63 24.08 4.26
C GLU A 41 13.31 23.12 5.39
N VAL A 42 14.35 22.65 6.08
CA VAL A 42 14.25 21.74 7.22
C VAL A 42 14.75 22.45 8.47
N ASN A 43 13.91 22.50 9.51
CA ASN A 43 14.28 23.08 10.80
C ASN A 43 15.31 22.20 11.53
N ARG A 44 16.40 22.83 12.00
CA ARG A 44 17.56 22.14 12.58
C ARG A 44 17.35 21.65 14.02
N THR A 45 16.27 22.07 14.68
CA THR A 45 15.96 21.72 16.07
C THR A 45 14.86 20.68 16.20
N ASN A 46 14.00 20.54 15.18
CA ASN A 46 12.85 19.64 15.27
C ASN A 46 12.54 18.82 14.01
N ASN A 47 13.34 18.99 12.93
CA ASN A 47 13.22 18.26 11.66
C ASN A 47 11.95 18.56 10.84
N ASP A 48 11.16 19.57 11.23
CA ASP A 48 10.00 19.98 10.47
C ASP A 48 10.41 20.58 9.12
N ILE A 49 9.67 20.25 8.06
CA ILE A 49 9.77 20.96 6.77
C ILE A 49 8.96 22.25 6.89
N THR A 50 9.65 23.39 6.92
CA THR A 50 9.07 24.73 7.16
C THR A 50 8.75 25.50 5.89
N SER A 51 9.26 25.05 4.75
CA SER A 51 8.99 25.62 3.43
C SER A 51 9.10 24.54 2.37
N LEU A 52 8.23 24.58 1.36
CA LEU A 52 8.22 23.67 0.21
C LEU A 52 7.83 24.47 -1.04
N LEU A 53 8.83 25.04 -1.70
CA LEU A 53 8.69 25.84 -2.91
C LEU A 53 8.89 24.95 -4.14
N TYR A 54 7.84 24.77 -4.93
CA TYR A 54 7.94 24.09 -6.22
C TYR A 54 7.67 25.06 -7.37
N ASN A 55 8.64 25.26 -8.25
CA ASN A 55 8.63 26.25 -9.34
C ASN A 55 8.19 27.65 -8.87
N GLY A 56 8.67 28.05 -7.68
CA GLY A 56 8.36 29.33 -7.05
C GLY A 56 7.03 29.42 -6.31
N VAL A 57 6.21 28.36 -6.30
CA VAL A 57 4.93 28.30 -5.58
C VAL A 57 5.12 27.61 -4.24
N GLN A 58 4.65 28.24 -3.16
CA GLN A 58 4.69 27.67 -1.80
C GLN A 58 3.56 26.66 -1.60
N PHE A 59 3.93 25.43 -1.24
CA PHE A 59 3.02 24.33 -0.93
C PHE A 59 3.04 23.95 0.56
N GLN A 60 3.96 24.48 1.35
CA GLN A 60 3.95 24.26 2.79
C GLN A 60 2.78 24.99 3.45
N GLY A 61 1.95 24.25 4.18
CA GLY A 61 0.83 24.79 4.95
C GLY A 61 1.28 25.74 6.07
N THR A 62 0.46 26.75 6.35
CA THR A 62 0.78 27.82 7.31
C THR A 62 0.42 27.49 8.77
N GLY A 63 -0.39 26.45 9.00
CA GLY A 63 -0.86 26.06 10.34
C GLY A 63 0.08 25.10 11.06
N LYS A 64 0.30 23.93 10.46
CA LYS A 64 1.19 22.88 10.99
C LYS A 64 2.19 22.49 9.90
N MET A 65 3.44 22.29 10.31
CA MET A 65 4.51 21.95 9.39
C MET A 65 4.44 20.50 8.93
N SER A 66 5.07 20.20 7.78
CA SER A 66 5.18 18.81 7.31
C SER A 66 6.23 18.08 8.14
N GLN A 67 5.84 16.98 8.77
CA GLN A 67 6.61 16.31 9.82
C GLN A 67 6.11 14.87 10.06
N ILE A 68 6.93 14.04 10.71
CA ILE A 68 6.51 12.69 11.11
C ILE A 68 5.43 12.77 12.20
N ASN A 69 4.28 12.13 11.95
CA ASN A 69 3.12 12.08 12.86
C ASN A 69 2.65 13.47 13.33
N SER A 70 3.09 13.89 14.53
CA SER A 70 2.74 15.19 15.11
C SER A 70 3.95 16.02 15.49
N GLY A 71 5.10 15.74 14.88
CA GLY A 71 6.37 16.43 15.11
C GLY A 71 7.24 15.58 16.02
N LEU A 72 8.55 15.55 15.72
CA LEU A 72 9.51 14.79 16.53
C LEU A 72 9.85 15.51 17.84
N GLY A 73 9.47 16.79 17.98
CA GLY A 73 9.97 17.64 19.07
C GLY A 73 11.46 17.91 18.88
N THR A 74 12.21 18.09 19.97
CA THR A 74 13.66 18.33 19.87
C THR A 74 14.39 17.15 19.25
N SER A 75 15.11 17.40 18.15
CA SER A 75 15.82 16.41 17.35
C SER A 75 17.22 16.88 16.99
N ILE A 76 18.14 15.93 16.78
CA ILE A 76 19.47 16.22 16.21
C ILE A 76 19.34 16.15 14.69
N VAL A 77 19.52 17.30 14.03
CA VAL A 77 19.37 17.39 12.57
C VAL A 77 20.73 17.73 11.93
N THR A 78 21.22 16.79 11.14
CA THR A 78 22.48 16.92 10.39
C THR A 78 22.19 16.95 8.90
N ALA A 79 22.90 17.80 8.17
CA ALA A 79 22.92 17.81 6.71
C ALA A 79 24.37 17.73 6.24
N ASN A 80 24.61 16.99 5.17
CA ASN A 80 25.89 16.92 4.47
C ASN A 80 25.67 17.31 3.00
N THR A 81 26.72 17.43 2.20
CA THR A 81 26.59 17.80 0.78
C THR A 81 25.89 16.72 -0.08
N ASN A 82 25.52 15.57 0.50
CA ASN A 82 24.84 14.44 -0.14
C ASN A 82 23.38 14.31 0.36
N VAL A 83 22.68 15.43 0.54
CA VAL A 83 21.30 15.42 1.03
C VAL A 83 20.32 15.21 -0.12
N GLY A 84 19.49 14.18 -0.02
CA GLY A 84 18.33 14.00 -0.88
C GLY A 84 17.07 13.91 -0.03
N VAL A 85 15.95 14.45 -0.53
CA VAL A 85 14.63 14.27 0.08
C VAL A 85 13.71 13.61 -0.93
N TRP A 86 13.08 12.54 -0.47
CA TRP A 86 12.35 11.61 -1.32
C TRP A 86 11.13 11.10 -0.57
N MET A 87 9.98 11.09 -1.24
CA MET A 87 8.83 10.27 -0.86
C MET A 87 8.66 9.24 -1.97
N ILE A 88 9.26 8.07 -1.78
CA ILE A 88 9.26 6.99 -2.76
C ILE A 88 8.60 5.79 -2.10
N MET A 89 7.66 5.16 -2.82
CA MET A 89 7.11 3.86 -2.45
C MET A 89 7.75 2.80 -3.35
N PRO A 90 8.98 2.34 -3.07
CA PRO A 90 9.62 1.30 -3.86
C PRO A 90 8.86 -0.04 -3.76
N GLY A 91 9.21 -1.03 -4.58
CA GLY A 91 8.61 -2.36 -4.52
C GLY A 91 8.68 -3.06 -3.15
N ASN A 92 9.55 -2.59 -2.24
CA ASN A 92 9.69 -3.04 -0.85
C ASN A 92 9.19 -2.01 0.20
N ALA A 93 8.48 -0.95 -0.20
CA ALA A 93 8.04 0.16 0.68
C ALA A 93 7.28 -0.30 1.93
N TYR A 94 6.51 -1.37 1.80
CA TYR A 94 5.65 -1.88 2.86
C TYR A 94 6.29 -2.99 3.69
N GLU A 95 7.61 -3.23 3.55
CA GLU A 95 8.27 -4.37 4.19
C GLU A 95 8.24 -4.31 5.73
N HIS A 96 8.27 -3.10 6.29
CA HIS A 96 8.14 -2.87 7.74
C HIS A 96 6.75 -2.41 8.19
N SER A 97 5.80 -2.31 7.26
CA SER A 97 4.40 -2.05 7.62
C SER A 97 3.77 -3.28 8.29
N ALA A 98 2.63 -3.07 8.94
CA ALA A 98 1.85 -4.14 9.57
C ALA A 98 0.52 -4.37 8.83
N GLY A 99 -0.14 -5.50 9.10
CA GLY A 99 -1.49 -5.82 8.60
C GLY A 99 -1.54 -6.60 7.28
N GLY A 100 -0.44 -6.69 6.53
CA GLY A 100 -0.37 -7.46 5.29
C GLY A 100 -0.94 -6.75 4.06
N PRO A 101 -1.12 -7.46 2.94
CA PRO A 101 -1.39 -6.88 1.62
C PRO A 101 -2.76 -6.18 1.50
N PHE A 102 -3.68 -6.46 2.42
CA PHE A 102 -5.05 -5.92 2.40
C PHE A 102 -5.25 -4.81 3.45
N MET A 103 -4.19 -4.47 4.19
CA MET A 103 -4.23 -3.33 5.10
C MET A 103 -4.44 -2.05 4.29
N ARG A 104 -5.30 -1.17 4.80
CA ARG A 104 -5.55 0.15 4.24
C ARG A 104 -5.37 1.18 5.35
N ASP A 105 -4.82 2.32 5.00
CA ASP A 105 -4.62 3.44 5.91
C ASP A 105 -5.00 4.76 5.21
N ILE A 106 -4.90 5.86 5.93
CA ILE A 106 -5.19 7.19 5.42
C ILE A 106 -4.12 7.56 4.39
N ASN A 107 -4.54 7.75 3.14
CA ASN A 107 -3.65 8.23 2.09
C ASN A 107 -3.57 9.77 2.07
N SER A 108 -4.71 10.44 2.19
CA SER A 108 -4.80 11.90 2.19
C SER A 108 -6.08 12.39 2.88
N GLN A 109 -6.05 13.63 3.36
CA GLN A 109 -7.20 14.34 3.90
C GLN A 109 -7.06 15.83 3.56
N SER A 110 -7.92 16.35 2.67
CA SER A 110 -7.97 17.77 2.30
C SER A 110 -9.36 18.36 2.56
N THR A 111 -9.42 19.66 2.80
CA THR A 111 -10.67 20.45 2.77
C THR A 111 -10.76 21.35 1.52
N GLY A 112 -9.77 21.23 0.63
CA GLY A 112 -9.58 21.95 -0.63
C GLY A 112 -8.26 21.45 -1.25
N ASP A 113 -8.26 21.08 -2.52
CA ASP A 113 -7.15 20.31 -3.11
C ASP A 113 -5.95 21.21 -3.44
N GLN A 114 -4.84 20.99 -2.75
CA GLN A 114 -3.50 21.31 -3.23
C GLN A 114 -2.61 20.10 -2.96
N GLU A 115 -2.62 19.16 -3.91
CA GLU A 115 -1.68 18.04 -3.91
C GLU A 115 -0.50 18.42 -4.79
N LEU A 116 0.72 18.37 -4.25
CA LEU A 116 1.91 18.38 -5.09
C LEU A 116 2.02 17.01 -5.75
N CYS A 117 1.21 16.80 -6.79
CA CYS A 117 1.33 15.64 -7.64
C CYS A 117 2.44 15.94 -8.65
N CYS A 118 3.59 15.28 -8.51
CA CYS A 118 4.49 15.10 -9.64
C CYS A 118 3.60 14.59 -10.78
N THR A 119 3.46 15.36 -11.87
CA THR A 119 2.45 15.15 -12.93
C THR A 119 2.56 13.81 -13.66
N LYS A 120 3.50 12.97 -13.23
CA LYS A 120 3.66 11.57 -13.52
C LYS A 120 3.94 10.86 -12.18
N PRO A 121 3.14 9.85 -11.75
CA PRO A 121 3.58 9.00 -10.65
C PRO A 121 4.98 8.48 -11.02
N PRO A 122 5.96 8.54 -10.10
CA PRO A 122 7.27 7.96 -10.36
C PRO A 122 7.07 6.51 -10.84
N PRO A 123 7.81 6.05 -11.86
CA PRO A 123 7.80 4.64 -12.23
C PRO A 123 7.88 3.77 -10.97
N ALA A 124 7.14 2.67 -10.93
CA ALA A 124 7.19 1.74 -9.80
C ALA A 124 8.60 1.13 -9.56
N ASP A 125 9.49 1.32 -10.54
CA ASP A 125 10.85 0.81 -10.63
C ASP A 125 11.88 1.97 -10.67
N ASP A 126 11.75 2.96 -9.78
CA ASP A 126 12.85 3.92 -9.60
C ASP A 126 14.08 3.19 -9.04
N ASP A 127 15.24 3.48 -9.64
CA ASP A 127 16.53 2.92 -9.21
C ASP A 127 16.90 3.50 -7.83
N MET A 128 16.78 2.65 -6.81
CA MET A 128 17.10 3.00 -5.42
C MET A 128 18.51 2.58 -5.00
N THR A 129 19.36 2.09 -5.92
CA THR A 129 20.72 1.60 -5.59
C THR A 129 21.63 2.69 -5.04
N PHE A 130 21.30 3.97 -5.22
CA PHE A 130 22.07 5.06 -4.60
C PHE A 130 22.03 5.01 -3.06
N PHE A 131 20.97 4.45 -2.46
CA PHE A 131 20.89 4.24 -1.00
C PHE A 131 22.01 3.34 -0.47
N ASP A 132 22.56 2.44 -1.30
CA ASP A 132 23.69 1.57 -0.97
C ASP A 132 24.90 2.37 -0.47
N SER A 133 25.05 3.62 -0.94
CA SER A 133 26.18 4.50 -0.61
C SER A 133 25.93 5.43 0.58
N LEU A 134 24.68 5.53 1.07
CA LEU A 134 24.27 6.53 2.05
C LEU A 134 24.38 6.08 3.52
N ASN A 135 24.78 4.82 3.75
CA ASN A 135 24.92 4.23 5.10
C ASN A 135 23.66 4.46 5.98
N ILE A 136 22.48 4.21 5.41
CA ILE A 136 21.20 4.38 6.10
C ILE A 136 20.99 3.22 7.06
N ASP A 137 20.77 3.54 8.34
CA ASP A 137 20.52 2.54 9.38
C ASP A 137 19.31 1.66 9.02
N GLY A 138 19.50 0.34 9.09
CA GLY A 138 18.46 -0.65 8.78
C GLY A 138 18.20 -0.90 7.30
N TYR A 139 18.86 -0.16 6.39
CA TYR A 139 18.79 -0.41 4.95
C TYR A 139 19.51 -1.70 4.59
N VAL A 140 18.88 -2.50 3.73
CA VAL A 140 19.48 -3.72 3.16
C VAL A 140 19.45 -3.56 1.65
N PRO A 141 20.62 -3.48 0.98
CA PRO A 141 20.72 -3.30 -0.46
C PRO A 141 20.23 -4.54 -1.19
N ASP A 142 19.97 -4.42 -2.49
CA ASP A 142 19.51 -5.53 -3.34
C ASP A 142 20.49 -6.71 -3.34
N SER A 143 21.79 -6.42 -3.29
CA SER A 143 22.87 -7.42 -3.16
C SER A 143 22.79 -8.24 -1.86
N GLY A 144 22.12 -7.72 -0.83
CA GLY A 144 21.88 -8.37 0.46
C GLY A 144 20.56 -9.16 0.53
N ARG A 145 19.83 -9.30 -0.58
CA ARG A 145 18.48 -9.88 -0.63
C ARG A 145 18.42 -11.16 -1.46
N GLY A 146 17.34 -11.91 -1.28
CA GLY A 146 16.96 -13.04 -2.14
C GLY A 146 15.53 -12.86 -2.68
N SER A 147 14.98 -13.87 -3.34
CA SER A 147 13.59 -13.85 -3.81
C SER A 147 12.98 -15.24 -3.83
N VAL A 148 11.66 -15.31 -4.00
CA VAL A 148 10.89 -16.54 -4.14
C VAL A 148 10.05 -16.46 -5.42
N SER A 149 10.02 -17.54 -6.19
CA SER A 149 9.08 -17.71 -7.30
C SER A 149 8.39 -19.07 -7.24
N GLY A 150 7.28 -19.20 -7.95
CA GLY A 150 6.57 -20.46 -8.06
C GLY A 150 5.24 -20.30 -8.76
N THR A 151 4.40 -21.33 -8.63
CA THR A 151 3.03 -21.36 -9.12
C THR A 151 2.05 -21.53 -7.96
N ALA A 152 1.00 -20.72 -7.97
CA ALA A 152 -0.16 -20.80 -7.10
C ALA A 152 -1.28 -21.53 -7.85
N THR A 153 -1.76 -22.65 -7.30
CA THR A 153 -2.79 -23.49 -7.93
C THR A 153 -4.01 -23.70 -7.04
N GLY A 154 -5.15 -24.03 -7.63
CA GLY A 154 -6.39 -24.30 -6.90
C GLY A 154 -7.12 -23.05 -6.40
N ALA A 155 -6.68 -21.84 -6.72
CA ALA A 155 -7.54 -20.67 -6.64
C ALA A 155 -8.68 -20.82 -7.66
N ALA A 156 -9.91 -20.55 -7.25
CA ALA A 156 -11.06 -20.55 -8.16
C ALA A 156 -10.81 -19.56 -9.31
N GLY A 157 -11.17 -19.96 -10.54
CA GLY A 157 -10.96 -19.13 -11.71
C GLY A 157 -11.73 -17.81 -11.61
N GLY A 158 -11.08 -16.70 -11.97
CA GLY A 158 -11.67 -15.35 -11.97
C GLY A 158 -11.40 -14.51 -10.71
N SER A 159 -10.89 -15.10 -9.62
CA SER A 159 -10.49 -14.37 -8.42
C SER A 159 -9.04 -13.87 -8.51
N GLU A 160 -8.74 -12.75 -7.83
CA GLU A 160 -7.36 -12.31 -7.66
C GLU A 160 -6.64 -13.28 -6.71
N THR A 161 -5.46 -13.75 -7.11
CA THR A 161 -4.63 -14.61 -6.25
C THR A 161 -3.44 -13.81 -5.72
N VAL A 162 -3.31 -13.74 -4.40
CA VAL A 162 -2.20 -13.04 -3.73
C VAL A 162 -1.38 -14.02 -2.91
N VAL A 163 -0.06 -13.97 -3.05
CA VAL A 163 0.88 -14.69 -2.20
C VAL A 163 1.54 -13.69 -1.26
N ARG A 164 1.54 -14.00 0.03
CA ARG A 164 2.16 -13.19 1.09
C ARG A 164 3.27 -13.98 1.77
N TRP A 165 4.39 -13.32 2.02
CA TRP A 165 5.45 -13.80 2.89
C TRP A 165 5.57 -12.89 4.09
N PHE A 166 5.65 -13.42 5.30
CA PHE A 166 5.82 -12.59 6.49
C PHE A 166 6.57 -13.31 7.61
N SER A 167 7.38 -12.53 8.33
CA SER A 167 8.08 -12.90 9.57
C SER A 167 7.72 -11.87 10.65
N GLN A 168 8.46 -11.86 11.77
CA GLN A 168 8.38 -10.78 12.75
C GLN A 168 8.99 -9.48 12.23
N ASP A 169 9.97 -9.57 11.33
CA ASP A 169 10.81 -8.45 10.93
C ASP A 169 10.38 -7.80 9.62
N ALA A 170 9.74 -8.57 8.73
CA ALA A 170 9.32 -8.07 7.42
C ALA A 170 8.09 -8.77 6.84
N GLN A 171 7.40 -8.08 5.93
CA GLN A 171 6.32 -8.63 5.11
C GLN A 171 6.45 -8.28 3.62
N TYR A 172 6.03 -9.20 2.76
CA TYR A 172 6.07 -9.04 1.31
C TYR A 172 4.81 -9.66 0.70
N CYS A 173 4.43 -9.20 -0.48
CA CYS A 173 3.35 -9.81 -1.23
C CYS A 173 3.55 -9.65 -2.74
N ALA A 174 2.92 -10.54 -3.50
CA ALA A 174 2.85 -10.46 -4.95
C ALA A 174 1.52 -11.06 -5.43
N LYS A 175 1.01 -10.55 -6.55
CA LYS A 175 -0.10 -11.18 -7.27
C LYS A 175 0.43 -12.38 -8.07
N ALA A 176 -0.35 -13.45 -8.13
CA ALA A 176 -0.07 -14.60 -8.99
C ALA A 176 -0.83 -14.46 -10.32
N ALA A 177 -0.14 -13.95 -11.35
CA ALA A 177 -0.71 -13.75 -12.68
C ALA A 177 -0.68 -15.06 -13.47
N GLY A 178 -1.85 -15.57 -13.87
CA GLY A 178 -1.94 -16.88 -14.53
C GLY A 178 -1.47 -18.04 -13.65
N GLY A 179 -1.46 -17.85 -12.33
CA GLY A 179 -0.89 -18.78 -11.35
C GLY A 179 0.58 -18.51 -11.02
N ASN A 180 1.36 -17.85 -11.89
CA ASN A 180 2.77 -17.61 -11.64
C ASN A 180 2.98 -16.38 -10.75
N PHE A 181 3.88 -16.47 -9.77
CA PHE A 181 4.27 -15.32 -8.95
C PHE A 181 5.79 -15.20 -8.83
N ASN A 182 6.24 -13.97 -8.61
CA ASN A 182 7.59 -13.63 -8.17
C ASN A 182 7.45 -12.68 -6.99
N SER A 183 8.15 -12.95 -5.88
CA SER A 183 8.23 -12.00 -4.78
C SER A 183 9.03 -10.76 -5.18
N PRO A 184 8.86 -9.63 -4.47
CA PRO A 184 9.89 -8.59 -4.41
C PRO A 184 11.22 -9.14 -3.88
N LEU A 185 12.28 -8.32 -3.88
CA LEU A 185 13.52 -8.66 -3.19
C LEU A 185 13.32 -8.67 -1.67
N MET A 186 13.53 -9.83 -1.07
CA MET A 186 13.25 -10.12 0.33
C MET A 186 14.54 -10.15 1.14
N LYS A 187 14.49 -9.64 2.38
CA LYS A 187 15.56 -9.87 3.37
C LYS A 187 15.75 -11.39 3.57
N PRO A 188 16.99 -11.86 3.82
CA PRO A 188 17.21 -13.28 4.10
C PRO A 188 16.54 -13.66 5.41
N GLY A 189 15.97 -14.87 5.47
CA GLY A 189 15.23 -15.33 6.63
C GLY A 189 14.20 -16.41 6.29
N THR A 190 13.54 -16.92 7.33
CA THR A 190 12.44 -17.88 7.15
C THR A 190 11.10 -17.16 7.30
N TYR A 191 10.24 -17.34 6.30
CA TYR A 191 8.95 -16.67 6.19
C TYR A 191 7.81 -17.68 6.29
N LYS A 192 6.71 -17.25 6.91
CA LYS A 192 5.40 -17.87 6.69
C LYS A 192 4.91 -17.41 5.32
N MET A 193 4.51 -18.37 4.49
CA MET A 193 3.96 -18.12 3.17
C MET A 193 2.46 -18.41 3.20
N LYS A 194 1.64 -17.48 2.73
CA LYS A 194 0.18 -17.66 2.65
C LYS A 194 -0.31 -17.32 1.25
N MET A 195 -1.23 -18.13 0.75
CA MET A 195 -1.97 -17.85 -0.48
C MET A 195 -3.38 -17.39 -0.13
N TYR A 196 -3.86 -16.41 -0.87
CA TYR A 196 -5.19 -15.84 -0.72
C TYR A 196 -5.94 -15.88 -2.05
N ARG A 197 -7.24 -16.20 -1.97
CA ARG A 197 -8.24 -15.94 -3.02
C ARG A 197 -8.97 -14.66 -2.63
N ASN A 198 -8.80 -13.60 -3.41
CA ASN A 198 -9.10 -12.23 -2.99
C ASN A 198 -8.43 -11.94 -1.63
N GLU A 199 -9.19 -11.78 -0.55
CA GLU A 199 -8.65 -11.58 0.81
C GLU A 199 -8.79 -12.83 1.71
N PHE A 200 -9.38 -13.92 1.20
CA PHE A 200 -9.60 -15.14 1.96
C PHE A 200 -8.37 -16.06 1.93
N PRO A 201 -7.81 -16.48 3.07
CA PRO A 201 -6.63 -17.35 3.10
C PRO A 201 -7.00 -18.79 2.72
N VAL A 202 -6.31 -19.33 1.71
CA VAL A 202 -6.62 -20.66 1.14
C VAL A 202 -5.50 -21.68 1.29
N ALA A 203 -4.27 -21.22 1.57
CA ALA A 203 -3.13 -22.10 1.80
C ALA A 203 -2.09 -21.47 2.74
N ASN A 204 -1.30 -22.33 3.38
CA ASN A 204 -0.18 -21.95 4.23
C ASN A 204 1.02 -22.83 3.90
N ALA A 205 2.21 -22.24 3.92
CA ALA A 205 3.50 -22.91 3.76
C ALA A 205 4.58 -22.14 4.55
N SER A 206 5.83 -22.59 4.45
CA SER A 206 7.00 -21.86 4.91
C SER A 206 8.11 -21.94 3.88
N VAL A 207 8.90 -20.88 3.75
CA VAL A 207 10.02 -20.80 2.81
C VAL A 207 11.18 -20.05 3.44
N THR A 208 12.41 -20.47 3.14
CA THR A 208 13.63 -19.78 3.54
C THR A 208 14.19 -19.01 2.35
N VAL A 209 14.48 -17.73 2.56
CA VAL A 209 15.15 -16.85 1.59
C VAL A 209 16.62 -16.74 1.98
N THR A 210 17.49 -16.91 1.00
CA THR A 210 18.94 -16.76 1.13
C THR A 210 19.43 -15.66 0.18
N VAL A 211 20.45 -14.92 0.61
CA VAL A 211 21.04 -13.83 -0.17
C VAL A 211 21.50 -14.33 -1.55
N GLY A 212 21.16 -13.58 -2.60
CA GLY A 212 21.52 -13.89 -3.99
C GLY A 212 20.77 -15.09 -4.60
N VAL A 213 19.88 -15.74 -3.84
CA VAL A 213 19.17 -16.93 -4.31
C VAL A 213 17.72 -16.59 -4.65
N LYS A 214 17.28 -17.05 -5.83
CA LYS A 214 15.87 -17.13 -6.20
C LYS A 214 15.33 -18.52 -5.86
N ALA A 215 14.74 -18.65 -4.68
CA ALA A 215 14.13 -19.90 -4.23
C ALA A 215 12.89 -20.23 -5.07
N THR A 216 12.64 -21.52 -5.31
CA THR A 216 11.41 -22.00 -5.95
C THR A 216 10.52 -22.68 -4.92
N GLN A 217 9.28 -22.23 -4.77
CA GLN A 217 8.31 -22.81 -3.85
C GLN A 217 6.90 -22.62 -4.41
N ASP A 218 6.27 -23.70 -4.87
CA ASP A 218 4.87 -23.69 -5.27
C ASP A 218 3.93 -23.70 -4.05
N ILE A 219 2.69 -23.28 -4.25
CA ILE A 219 1.65 -23.29 -3.22
C ILE A 219 0.29 -23.64 -3.83
N MET A 220 -0.50 -24.46 -3.13
CA MET A 220 -1.79 -24.94 -3.61
C MET A 220 -2.87 -24.70 -2.57
N ALA A 221 -4.06 -24.26 -2.99
CA ALA A 221 -5.22 -24.16 -2.12
C ALA A 221 -5.55 -25.50 -1.45
N THR A 222 -5.87 -25.46 -0.15
CA THR A 222 -6.12 -26.64 0.70
C THR A 222 -7.52 -26.66 1.29
N GLU A 223 -8.38 -25.75 0.86
CA GLU A 223 -9.76 -25.66 1.33
C GLU A 223 -10.54 -26.93 0.98
N SER A 224 -11.36 -27.38 1.92
CA SER A 224 -12.37 -28.40 1.64
C SER A 224 -13.50 -27.79 0.82
N GLU A 225 -14.01 -28.51 -0.17
CA GLU A 225 -15.22 -28.17 -0.91
C GLU A 225 -16.41 -29.02 -0.42
N PRO A 226 -17.07 -28.65 0.70
CA PRO A 226 -18.21 -29.40 1.20
C PRO A 226 -19.43 -29.21 0.29
N SER A 227 -20.35 -30.18 0.30
CA SER A 227 -21.66 -30.00 -0.33
C SER A 227 -22.41 -28.84 0.35
N VAL A 228 -22.82 -27.86 -0.45
CA VAL A 228 -23.53 -26.67 0.02
C VAL A 228 -25.03 -26.82 -0.27
N ILE A 229 -25.87 -26.69 0.78
CA ILE A 229 -27.33 -26.64 0.60
C ILE A 229 -27.72 -25.27 0.02
N TRP A 230 -27.25 -24.19 0.63
CA TRP A 230 -27.36 -22.82 0.14
C TRP A 230 -26.21 -21.98 0.70
N ARG A 231 -25.94 -20.85 0.06
CA ARG A 231 -24.93 -19.87 0.46
C ARG A 231 -25.43 -18.46 0.17
N ILE A 232 -25.08 -17.51 1.03
CA ILE A 232 -25.25 -16.08 0.80
C ILE A 232 -23.85 -15.49 0.67
N GLY A 233 -23.54 -14.99 -0.51
CA GLY A 233 -22.19 -14.55 -0.87
C GLY A 233 -21.16 -15.67 -0.99
N GLU A 234 -19.89 -15.30 -1.03
CA GLU A 234 -18.74 -16.16 -1.25
C GLU A 234 -17.66 -15.95 -0.18
N PHE A 235 -16.88 -17.00 0.10
CA PHE A 235 -15.72 -16.89 1.00
C PHE A 235 -14.53 -16.28 0.27
N GLU A 236 -14.62 -14.97 0.06
CA GLU A 236 -13.61 -14.14 -0.62
C GLU A 236 -12.91 -13.15 0.31
N GLY A 237 -13.33 -13.09 1.58
CA GLY A 237 -12.74 -12.17 2.57
C GLY A 237 -13.16 -10.71 2.37
N GLN A 238 -14.11 -10.44 1.46
CA GLN A 238 -14.63 -9.11 1.15
C GLN A 238 -16.16 -9.13 1.10
N PRO A 239 -16.86 -8.06 1.51
CA PRO A 239 -18.31 -8.08 1.62
C PRO A 239 -19.01 -7.38 0.43
N PHE A 240 -18.31 -7.15 -0.69
CA PHE A 240 -18.74 -6.19 -1.72
C PHE A 240 -19.99 -6.61 -2.50
N GLU A 241 -20.29 -7.90 -2.53
CA GLU A 241 -21.51 -8.42 -3.16
C GLU A 241 -22.76 -8.30 -2.26
N LEU A 242 -22.57 -8.02 -0.97
CA LEU A 242 -23.65 -7.85 0.00
C LEU A 242 -24.15 -6.40 -0.02
N LYS A 243 -25.34 -6.17 0.54
CA LYS A 243 -25.97 -4.84 0.59
C LYS A 243 -25.04 -3.80 1.22
N ASN A 244 -24.88 -2.66 0.56
CA ASN A 244 -23.97 -1.55 0.91
C ASN A 244 -22.46 -1.90 0.88
N GLY A 245 -22.08 -3.12 0.49
CA GLY A 245 -20.68 -3.54 0.39
C GLY A 245 -19.88 -2.72 -0.62
N ASP A 246 -20.51 -2.32 -1.72
CA ASP A 246 -19.95 -1.46 -2.77
C ASP A 246 -19.64 -0.03 -2.30
N LYS A 247 -20.37 0.46 -1.29
CA LYS A 247 -20.29 1.85 -0.82
C LYS A 247 -19.40 2.04 0.41
N ILE A 248 -19.28 1.01 1.26
CA ILE A 248 -18.69 1.15 2.60
C ILE A 248 -17.26 1.68 2.61
N GLN A 249 -16.51 1.46 1.54
CA GLN A 249 -15.13 1.93 1.44
C GLN A 249 -15.00 3.44 1.17
N ARG A 250 -16.10 4.12 0.82
CA ARG A 250 -16.09 5.51 0.31
C ARG A 250 -17.14 6.41 0.95
N MET A 251 -18.02 5.89 1.80
CA MET A 251 -18.99 6.71 2.55
C MET A 251 -19.36 6.08 3.89
N HIS A 252 -19.74 6.93 4.84
CA HIS A 252 -20.09 6.52 6.20
C HIS A 252 -21.39 5.69 6.23
N PRO A 253 -21.57 4.73 7.15
CA PRO A 253 -22.82 3.97 7.27
C PRO A 253 -24.11 4.78 7.47
N SER A 254 -24.00 6.03 7.92
CA SER A 254 -25.13 6.96 8.08
C SER A 254 -25.37 7.87 6.86
N ASP A 255 -24.58 7.74 5.80
CA ASP A 255 -24.76 8.53 4.58
C ASP A 255 -26.13 8.23 3.95
N ALA A 256 -26.84 9.26 3.51
CA ALA A 256 -28.19 9.12 2.95
C ALA A 256 -28.25 8.28 1.66
N ARG A 257 -27.09 8.05 1.01
CA ARG A 257 -26.95 7.17 -0.17
C ARG A 257 -26.86 5.68 0.18
N MET A 258 -26.67 5.36 1.46
CA MET A 258 -26.75 3.98 1.94
C MET A 258 -28.20 3.50 1.87
N THR A 259 -28.39 2.26 1.41
CA THR A 259 -29.68 1.59 1.54
C THR A 259 -29.91 1.25 3.01
N SER A 260 -31.17 1.09 3.42
CA SER A 260 -31.50 0.68 4.79
C SER A 260 -30.71 -0.56 5.21
N TRP A 261 -30.20 -0.51 6.44
CA TRP A 261 -29.51 -1.62 7.08
C TRP A 261 -30.50 -2.72 7.51
N GLY A 262 -29.97 -3.91 7.82
CA GLY A 262 -30.76 -5.12 8.09
C GLY A 262 -31.42 -5.70 6.84
N GLY A 263 -32.42 -6.56 7.05
CA GLY A 263 -33.28 -7.07 6.00
C GLY A 263 -33.59 -8.56 6.13
N GLU A 264 -34.45 -9.03 5.23
CA GLU A 264 -34.78 -10.45 5.09
C GLU A 264 -34.20 -11.00 3.79
N PHE A 265 -33.67 -12.21 3.85
CA PHE A 265 -33.17 -12.95 2.70
C PHE A 265 -33.89 -14.29 2.61
N THR A 266 -34.55 -14.54 1.49
CA THR A 266 -35.23 -15.82 1.22
C THR A 266 -34.42 -16.62 0.22
N VAL A 267 -33.88 -17.76 0.65
CA VAL A 267 -33.08 -18.66 -0.19
C VAL A 267 -33.87 -19.09 -1.42
N GLY A 268 -33.25 -18.96 -2.59
CA GLY A 268 -33.86 -19.27 -3.89
C GLY A 268 -34.67 -18.11 -4.50
N SER A 269 -34.81 -16.98 -3.81
CA SER A 269 -35.54 -15.80 -4.33
C SER A 269 -34.76 -14.49 -4.18
N SER A 270 -34.10 -14.26 -3.04
CA SER A 270 -33.32 -13.05 -2.77
C SER A 270 -31.96 -13.07 -3.48
N LYS A 271 -31.38 -11.88 -3.69
CA LYS A 271 -30.02 -11.67 -4.21
C LYS A 271 -29.06 -11.36 -3.07
N ASN A 272 -27.76 -11.58 -3.25
CA ASN A 272 -26.75 -11.27 -2.23
C ASN A 272 -26.84 -9.82 -1.73
N GLN A 273 -27.19 -8.87 -2.61
CA GLN A 273 -27.40 -7.46 -2.30
C GLN A 273 -28.64 -7.18 -1.42
N ASP A 274 -29.49 -8.19 -1.16
CA ASP A 274 -30.62 -8.08 -0.23
C ASP A 274 -30.22 -8.41 1.21
N PHE A 275 -29.05 -9.05 1.43
CA PHE A 275 -28.52 -9.34 2.77
C PHE A 275 -27.48 -8.29 3.19
N PRO A 276 -27.55 -7.74 4.43
CA PRO A 276 -26.66 -6.67 4.87
C PRO A 276 -25.20 -7.11 4.98
N MET A 277 -24.27 -6.30 4.48
CA MET A 277 -22.83 -6.54 4.65
C MET A 277 -22.35 -6.50 6.12
N ALA A 278 -23.12 -5.83 6.98
CA ALA A 278 -22.82 -5.65 8.39
C ALA A 278 -24.12 -5.57 9.19
N LEU A 279 -24.12 -6.18 10.37
CA LEU A 279 -25.21 -6.06 11.34
C LEU A 279 -24.75 -5.20 12.51
N PHE A 280 -25.53 -4.17 12.82
CA PHE A 280 -25.27 -3.27 13.94
C PHE A 280 -26.26 -3.57 15.05
N SER A 281 -25.77 -3.63 16.29
CA SER A 281 -26.60 -4.04 17.42
C SER A 281 -27.69 -3.06 17.84
N LYS A 282 -27.66 -1.84 17.32
CA LYS A 282 -28.55 -0.73 17.73
C LYS A 282 -29.19 -0.01 16.53
N ILE A 283 -28.80 -0.34 15.31
CA ILE A 283 -29.20 0.36 14.09
C ILE A 283 -29.46 -0.70 13.01
N GLY A 284 -30.48 -0.51 12.17
CA GLY A 284 -30.71 -1.36 11.01
C GLY A 284 -31.52 -2.62 11.25
N GLY A 285 -31.77 -3.02 12.51
CA GLY A 285 -32.56 -4.23 12.80
C GLY A 285 -31.81 -5.53 12.48
N ASN A 286 -32.55 -6.62 12.37
CA ASN A 286 -32.00 -7.96 12.21
C ASN A 286 -31.70 -8.29 10.74
N GLY A 287 -30.77 -9.21 10.53
CA GLY A 287 -30.68 -9.98 9.29
C GLY A 287 -31.41 -11.30 9.48
N THR A 288 -32.53 -11.50 8.77
CA THR A 288 -33.32 -12.73 8.83
C THR A 288 -33.07 -13.55 7.58
N VAL A 289 -32.84 -14.87 7.72
CA VAL A 289 -32.69 -15.78 6.59
C VAL A 289 -33.80 -16.81 6.63
N ASN A 290 -34.63 -16.82 5.58
CA ASN A 290 -35.72 -17.76 5.38
C ASN A 290 -35.28 -18.83 4.38
N PHE A 291 -35.36 -20.10 4.76
CA PHE A 291 -34.99 -21.23 3.91
C PHE A 291 -35.82 -22.46 4.24
N ASN A 292 -35.99 -23.32 3.25
CA ASN A 292 -36.61 -24.63 3.42
C ASN A 292 -35.53 -25.72 3.35
N LEU A 293 -35.66 -26.74 4.19
CA LEU A 293 -34.82 -27.92 4.15
C LEU A 293 -35.66 -29.13 3.71
N ALA A 294 -35.09 -29.95 2.82
CA ALA A 294 -35.65 -31.26 2.51
C ALA A 294 -35.47 -32.22 3.69
N VAL A 295 -36.26 -33.30 3.73
CA VAL A 295 -36.22 -34.28 4.82
C VAL A 295 -34.83 -34.89 5.02
N ASN A 296 -34.07 -35.07 3.93
CA ASN A 296 -32.70 -35.57 3.97
C ASN A 296 -31.63 -34.51 4.36
N GLN A 297 -32.05 -33.30 4.72
CA GLN A 297 -31.17 -32.19 5.13
C GLN A 297 -31.33 -31.82 6.62
N LEU A 298 -32.02 -32.66 7.40
CA LEU A 298 -32.35 -32.35 8.79
C LEU A 298 -31.27 -32.80 9.81
N GLU A 299 -30.31 -33.63 9.39
CA GLU A 299 -29.23 -34.14 10.24
C GLU A 299 -27.86 -33.92 9.59
N GLY A 300 -26.83 -33.71 10.40
CA GLY A 300 -25.44 -33.56 9.93
C GLY A 300 -25.12 -32.25 9.18
N VAL A 301 -26.00 -31.24 9.26
CA VAL A 301 -25.81 -29.93 8.63
C VAL A 301 -25.09 -28.94 9.56
N VAL A 302 -24.25 -28.08 8.97
CA VAL A 302 -23.51 -27.04 9.69
C VAL A 302 -23.84 -25.68 9.10
N LEU A 303 -24.33 -24.76 9.95
CA LEU A 303 -24.39 -23.34 9.60
C LEU A 303 -23.01 -22.72 9.87
N ARG A 304 -22.38 -22.18 8.82
CA ARG A 304 -21.12 -21.44 8.94
C ARG A 304 -21.38 -19.97 8.63
N ILE A 305 -21.04 -19.10 9.59
CA ILE A 305 -21.08 -17.65 9.39
C ILE A 305 -19.64 -17.13 9.32
N GLY A 306 -19.23 -16.74 8.12
CA GLY A 306 -17.93 -16.09 7.89
C GLY A 306 -18.02 -14.60 8.21
N THR A 307 -17.10 -14.11 9.03
CA THR A 307 -16.97 -12.68 9.34
C THR A 307 -15.58 -12.19 8.98
N MET A 308 -15.45 -10.93 8.55
CA MET A 308 -14.16 -10.32 8.23
C MET A 308 -13.62 -9.48 9.39
N LEU A 309 -14.46 -8.59 9.93
CA LEU A 309 -14.09 -7.65 10.98
C LEU A 309 -15.17 -7.61 12.07
N SER A 310 -14.75 -7.47 13.33
CA SER A 310 -15.64 -7.24 14.47
C SER A 310 -15.35 -5.90 15.12
N PHE A 311 -16.36 -5.34 15.80
CA PHE A 311 -16.23 -4.12 16.58
C PHE A 311 -16.83 -4.33 17.98
N LYS A 312 -16.14 -3.84 19.01
CA LYS A 312 -16.52 -3.98 20.43
C LYS A 312 -16.81 -5.43 20.86
N GLY A 313 -16.00 -6.37 20.37
CA GLY A 313 -16.05 -7.78 20.77
C GLY A 313 -17.31 -8.54 20.34
N ARG A 314 -18.15 -7.95 19.47
CA ARG A 314 -19.34 -8.62 18.95
C ARG A 314 -18.95 -9.71 17.97
N LYS A 315 -19.62 -10.85 18.06
CA LYS A 315 -19.49 -11.98 17.15
C LYS A 315 -20.83 -12.15 16.41
N ALA A 316 -20.76 -12.74 15.22
CA ALA A 316 -21.95 -13.17 14.50
C ALA A 316 -22.62 -14.35 15.20
#